data_AF-A0A6A5SYQ2-F1
#
_entry.id   AF-A0A6A5SYQ2-F1
#
_cell.length_a   1.000
_cell.length_b   1.000
_cell.length_c   1.000
_cell.angle_alpha   90.00
_cell.angle_beta   90.00
_cell.angle_gamma   90.00
#
_symmetry.space_group_name_H-M   'P 1'
#
loop_
_entity.id
_entity.type
_entity.pdbx_description
1 polymer ?
#
loop_
_entity_poly.entity_id
_entity_poly.type
_entity_poly.pdbx_seq_one_letter_code
_entity_poly.pdbx_strand_id
1 'polypeptide(L)' 'VENLRRENQLITSAWYDMTSRLQSNNVILHRRSEAPKSFLGKQRAAVGGPGILGRR' A
#
# COMPACT_ATOMS: atom_id res chain seq x y z
N VAL A 1 -35.49 -10.74 14.45
CA VAL A 1 -35.33 -10.06 13.14
C VAL A 1 -34.61 -8.72 13.27
N GLU A 2 -34.95 -7.89 14.27
CA GLU A 2 -34.30 -6.57 14.46
C GLU A 2 -32.78 -6.64 14.69
N ASN A 3 -32.28 -7.63 15.42
CA ASN A 3 -30.83 -7.81 15.58
C ASN A 3 -30.13 -8.12 14.25
N LEU A 4 -30.73 -8.98 13.43
CA LEU A 4 -30.20 -9.32 12.11
C LEU A 4 -30.19 -8.10 11.17
N ARG A 5 -31.19 -7.22 11.25
CA ARG A 5 -31.22 -5.97 10.48
C ARG A 5 -30.09 -5.02 10.87
N ARG A 6 -29.85 -4.88 12.18
CA ARG A 6 -28.76 -4.06 12.70
C ARG A 6 -27.39 -4.58 12.26
N GLU A 7 -27.18 -5.89 12.37
CA GLU A 7 -25.93 -6.52 11.92
C GLU A 7 -25.73 -6.37 10.41
N ASN A 8 -26.80 -6.53 9.62
CA ASN A 8 -26.74 -6.38 8.18
C ASN A 8 -26.36 -4.93 7.78
N GLN A 9 -26.90 -3.93 8.48
CA GLN A 9 -26.53 -2.52 8.30
C GLN A 9 -25.07 -2.26 8.68
N LEU A 10 -24.59 -2.85 9.77
CA LEU A 10 -23.19 -2.75 10.23
C LEU A 10 -22.20 -3.36 9.24
N ILE A 11 -22.51 -4.55 8.71
CA ILE A 11 -21.67 -5.22 7.72
C ILE A 11 -21.66 -4.42 6.41
N THR A 12 -22.81 -3.88 6.00
CA THR A 12 -22.93 -3.07 4.76
C THR A 12 -22.08 -1.79 4.85
N SER A 13 -22.12 -1.10 5.99
CA SER A 13 -21.31 0.12 6.18
C SER A 13 -19.81 -0.19 6.26
N ALA A 14 -19.43 -1.27 6.95
CA ALA A 14 -18.04 -1.72 7.00
C ALA A 14 -17.51 -2.13 5.62
N TRP A 15 -18.33 -2.82 4.82
CA TRP A 15 -17.99 -3.18 3.44
C TRP A 15 -17.78 -1.96 2.55
N TYR A 16 -18.64 -0.94 2.68
CA TYR A 16 -18.51 0.30 1.93
C TYR A 16 -17.24 1.09 2.32
N ASP A 17 -16.92 1.21 3.61
CA ASP A 17 -15.67 1.85 4.08
C ASP A 17 -14.44 1.09 3.58
N MET A 18 -14.41 -0.23 3.70
CA MET A 18 -13.30 -1.06 3.22
C MET A 18 -13.10 -0.93 1.70
N THR A 19 -14.18 -1.01 0.92
CA THR A 19 -14.12 -0.90 -0.54
C THR A 19 -13.68 0.50 -0.97
N SER A 20 -14.21 1.54 -0.32
CA SER A 20 -13.82 2.93 -0.57
C SER A 20 -12.34 3.15 -0.27
N ARG A 21 -11.83 2.62 0.84
CA ARG A 21 -10.39 2.67 1.19
C ARG A 21 -9.52 1.92 0.20
N LEU A 22 -9.95 0.77 -0.29
CA LEU A 22 -9.18 0.01 -1.29
C LEU A 22 -9.11 0.75 -2.63
N GLN A 23 -10.20 1.40 -3.04
CA GLN A 23 -10.25 2.19 -4.27
C GLN A 23 -9.50 3.52 -4.13
N SER A 24 -9.60 4.19 -2.98
CA SER A 24 -8.94 5.48 -2.73
C SER A 24 -7.44 5.33 -2.45
N ASN A 25 -7.05 4.26 -1.74
CA ASN A 25 -5.66 3.91 -1.47
C ASN A 25 -5.18 2.89 -2.49
N ASN A 26 -5.21 3.25 -3.78
CA ASN A 26 -4.25 2.63 -4.68
C ASN A 26 -2.86 3.04 -4.15
N VAL A 27 -2.28 2.17 -3.32
CA VAL A 27 -0.84 2.18 -3.07
C VAL A 27 -0.22 1.80 -4.41
N ILE A 28 -0.07 2.81 -5.26
CA ILE A 28 0.90 2.73 -6.32
C ILE A 28 2.22 2.70 -5.55
N LEU A 29 2.79 1.50 -5.42
CA LEU A 29 4.23 1.37 -5.23
C LEU A 29 4.84 1.99 -6.48
N HIS A 30 4.97 3.32 -6.46
CA HIS A 30 5.67 4.05 -7.47
C HIS A 30 7.08 3.48 -7.38
N ARG A 31 7.47 2.68 -8.37
CA ARG A 31 8.87 2.36 -8.63
C ARG A 31 9.52 3.68 -9.06
N ARG A 32 9.58 4.68 -8.16
CA ARG A 32 10.24 5.95 -8.41
C ARG A 32 11.69 5.57 -8.63
N SER A 33 12.07 5.54 -9.90
CA SER A 33 13.45 5.60 -10.38
C SER A 33 14.03 6.99 -10.10
N GLU A 34 13.79 7.56 -8.91
CA GLU A 34 14.52 8.73 -8.46
C GLU A 34 15.62 8.26 -7.52
N ALA A 35 16.85 8.71 -7.81
CA ALA A 35 18.03 8.40 -7.00
C ALA A 35 17.75 8.71 -5.52
N PRO A 36 18.24 7.87 -4.58
CA PRO A 36 17.90 8.00 -3.17
C PRO A 36 18.35 9.34 -2.59
N LYS A 37 17.38 10.23 -2.33
CA LYS A 37 17.63 11.56 -1.75
C LYS A 37 17.86 11.52 -0.23
N SER A 38 17.42 10.47 0.47
CA SER A 38 17.57 10.33 1.93
C SER A 38 18.87 9.62 2.32
N PHE A 39 19.44 9.98 3.48
CA PHE A 39 20.66 9.37 4.02
C PHE A 39 20.57 7.83 4.11
N LEU A 40 19.46 7.32 4.65
CA LEU A 40 19.20 5.88 4.74
C LEU A 40 19.03 5.23 3.36
N GLY A 41 18.49 5.97 2.37
CA GLY A 41 18.44 5.52 0.98
C GLY A 41 19.83 5.38 0.36
N LYS A 42 20.72 6.35 0.62
CA LYS A 42 22.13 6.30 0.18
C LYS A 42 22.90 5.16 0.84
N GLN A 43 22.70 4.91 2.14
CA GLN A 43 23.32 3.78 2.83
C GLN A 43 22.84 2.42 2.30
N ARG A 44 21.54 2.27 2.06
CA ARG A 44 21.00 1.04 1.45
C ARG A 44 21.55 0.80 0.04
N ALA A 45 21.74 1.85 -0.76
CA ALA A 45 22.39 1.75 -2.07
C ALA A 45 23.88 1.36 -1.94
N ALA A 46 24.60 1.92 -0.97
CA ALA A 46 26.01 1.61 -0.74
C ALA A 46 26.25 0.16 -0.27
N VAL A 47 25.33 -0.39 0.53
CA VAL A 47 25.44 -1.76 1.07
C VAL A 47 24.87 -2.80 0.09
N GLY A 48 23.84 -2.45 -0.69
CA GLY A 48 23.19 -3.37 -1.63
C GLY A 48 23.82 -3.45 -3.01
N GLY A 49 24.61 -2.45 -3.43
CA GLY A 49 25.21 -2.34 -4.76
C GLY A 49 24.19 -2.35 -5.93
N PRO A 50 24.56 -1.87 -7.13
CA PRO A 50 23.68 -1.89 -8.31
C PRO A 50 23.43 -3.31 -8.88
N GLY A 51 23.76 -4.38 -8.15
CA GLY A 51 23.74 -5.76 -8.63
C GLY A 51 22.40 -6.49 -8.53
N ILE A 52 21.43 -6.02 -7.74
CA ILE A 52 20.11 -6.68 -7.62
C ILE A 52 19.10 -6.19 -8.67
N LEU A 53 19.34 -5.03 -9.29
CA LEU A 53 18.54 -4.54 -10.42
C LEU A 53 19.08 -5.02 -11.78
N GLY A 54 20.16 -5.80 -11.79
CA GLY A 54 20.83 -6.34 -12.97
C GLY A 54 20.47 -7.79 -13.31
N ARG A 55 19.22 -8.24 -13.09
CA ARG A 55 18.72 -9.44 -13.77
C ARG A 55 17.95 -9.04 -15.03
N ARG A 56 18.70 -8.90 -16.12
CA ARG A 56 18.29 -9.37 -17.44
C ARG A 56 19.18 -10.53 -17.81
#